data_AF-A0AAN7W9S7-F1
#
_entry.id   AF-A0AAN7W9S7-F1
#
_cell.length_a   1.000
_cell.length_b   1.000
_cell.length_c   1.000
_cell.angle_alpha   90.00
_cell.angle_beta   90.00
_cell.angle_gamma   90.00
#
_symmetry.space_group_name_H-M   'P 1'
#
loop_
_entity.id
_entity.type
_entity.pdbx_description
1 polymer ?
#
loop_
_entity_poly.entity_id
_entity_poly.type
_entity_poly.pdbx_seq_one_letter_code
_entity_poly.pdbx_strand_id
1 'polypeptide(L)'
;MRLLDTHTLELHEFTQPPAYAILSHRWSNEEVTYEDYSLMQRAARRSTSKDLDEQISEIRSRPGLKKIEECCRYSQHAISWLKVLTACCIDKRSSAEVSEASDDN
;
A
#
# COMPACT_ATOMS: atom_id res chain seq x y z
N MET A 1 -12.94 -0.65 -1.94
CA MET A 1 -11.80 -0.66 -0.99
C MET A 1 -10.60 -1.34 -1.63
N ARG A 2 -9.39 -0.81 -1.47
CA ARG A 2 -8.16 -1.42 -2.01
C ARG A 2 -7.42 -2.19 -0.92
N LEU A 3 -6.94 -3.38 -1.25
CA LEU A 3 -6.18 -4.27 -0.36
C LEU A 3 -4.91 -4.74 -1.05
N LEU A 4 -3.85 -4.90 -0.28
CA LEU A 4 -2.58 -5.48 -0.68
C LEU A 4 -2.65 -6.99 -0.44
N ASP A 5 -2.27 -7.77 -1.45
CA ASP A 5 -2.07 -9.21 -1.31
C ASP A 5 -0.73 -9.46 -0.61
N THR A 6 -0.73 -10.24 0.46
CA THR A 6 0.48 -10.55 1.24
C THR A 6 1.46 -11.47 0.52
N HIS A 7 0.99 -12.23 -0.47
CA HIS A 7 1.81 -13.18 -1.23
C HIS A 7 2.45 -12.53 -2.44
N THR A 8 1.70 -11.71 -3.16
CA THR A 8 2.14 -11.11 -4.42
C THR A 8 2.58 -9.67 -4.26
N LEU A 9 2.25 -9.04 -3.13
CA LEU A 9 2.41 -7.61 -2.91
C LEU A 9 1.65 -6.77 -3.96
N GLU A 10 0.67 -7.35 -4.67
CA GLU A 10 -0.15 -6.60 -5.63
C GLU A 10 -1.32 -5.91 -4.94
N LEU A 11 -1.72 -4.75 -5.48
CA LEU A 11 -2.87 -3.99 -4.99
C LEU A 11 -4.10 -4.40 -5.77
N HIS A 12 -5.10 -4.89 -5.06
CA HIS A 12 -6.38 -5.33 -5.60
C HIS A 12 -7.51 -4.44 -5.10
N GLU A 13 -8.45 -4.13 -5.99
CA GLU A 13 -9.66 -3.39 -5.65
C GLU A 13 -10.83 -4.34 -5.44
N PHE A 14 -11.48 -4.21 -4.28
CA PHE A 14 -12.60 -5.00 -3.85
C PHE A 14 -13.82 -4.13 -3.59
N THR A 15 -14.96 -4.49 -4.17
CA THR A 15 -16.28 -3.93 -3.82
C THR A 15 -16.81 -4.53 -2.52
N GLN A 16 -16.65 -5.85 -2.33
CA GLN A 16 -16.89 -6.54 -1.07
C GLN A 16 -15.58 -7.17 -0.60
N PRO A 17 -14.92 -6.58 0.41
CA PRO A 17 -13.60 -7.02 0.82
C PRO A 17 -13.65 -8.34 1.62
N PRO A 18 -12.75 -9.30 1.34
CA PRO A 18 -12.57 -10.50 2.16
C PRO A 18 -11.95 -10.14 3.52
N ALA A 19 -11.80 -11.09 4.44
CA ALA A 19 -11.12 -10.85 5.72
C ALA A 19 -9.70 -10.29 5.50
N TYR A 20 -9.41 -9.14 6.10
CA TYR A 20 -8.15 -8.43 5.95
C TYR A 20 -7.64 -7.90 7.29
N ALA A 21 -6.33 -7.73 7.40
CA ALA A 21 -5.71 -7.01 8.52
C ALA A 21 -5.38 -5.58 8.12
N ILE A 22 -5.35 -4.69 9.10
CA ILE A 22 -5.01 -3.29 8.90
C ILE A 22 -3.58 -3.07 9.37
N LEU A 23 -2.71 -2.62 8.47
CA LEU A 23 -1.36 -2.17 8.79
C LEU A 23 -1.38 -0.65 8.98
N SER A 24 -1.44 -0.22 10.24
CA SER A 24 -1.36 1.19 10.64
C SER A 24 0.08 1.56 10.94
N HIS A 25 0.74 2.28 10.03
CA HIS A 25 2.01 2.93 10.32
C HIS A 25 1.79 4.45 10.46
N ARG A 26 2.43 5.07 11.44
CA ARG A 26 2.37 6.54 11.62
C ARG A 26 3.21 7.23 10.54
N TRP A 27 2.61 8.23 9.90
CA TRP A 27 3.18 9.28 9.06
C TRP A 27 4.65 9.58 9.38
N SER A 28 5.57 9.04 8.60
CA SER A 28 6.93 9.56 8.48
C SER A 28 7.15 10.06 7.05
N ASN A 29 8.17 10.89 6.83
CA ASN A 29 8.48 11.45 5.51
C ASN A 29 8.99 10.40 4.50
N GLU A 30 8.95 9.11 4.83
CA GLU A 30 9.50 8.00 4.06
C GLU A 30 8.39 7.04 3.59
N GLU A 31 7.15 7.53 3.51
CA GLU A 31 6.01 6.76 3.02
C GLU A 31 6.14 6.42 1.52
N VAL A 32 5.66 5.23 1.17
CA VAL A 32 5.48 4.78 -0.21
C VAL A 32 4.06 5.13 -0.61
N THR A 33 3.91 5.86 -1.72
CA THR A 33 2.60 6.27 -2.24
C THR A 33 2.00 5.22 -3.18
N TYR A 34 0.74 5.41 -3.58
CA TYR A 34 0.08 4.55 -4.56
C TYR A 34 0.79 4.61 -5.91
N GLU A 35 1.20 5.81 -6.30
CA GLU A 35 1.89 6.05 -7.56
C GLU A 35 3.23 5.33 -7.58
N ASP A 36 4.00 5.38 -6.48
CA ASP A 36 5.25 4.65 -6.32
C ASP A 36 5.03 3.13 -6.51
N TYR A 37 3.99 2.58 -5.87
CA TYR A 37 3.65 1.15 -5.95
C TYR A 37 3.19 0.74 -7.35
N SER A 38 2.35 1.56 -7.98
CA SER A 38 1.87 1.34 -9.35
C SER A 38 3.00 1.42 -10.37
N LEU A 39 3.95 2.34 -10.17
CA LEU A 39 5.15 2.46 -10.99
C LEU A 39 6.00 1.18 -10.91
N MET A 40 6.23 0.68 -9.70
CA MET A 40 6.95 -0.58 -9.48
C MET A 40 6.29 -1.78 -10.18
N GLN A 41 4.96 -1.92 -10.08
CA GLN A 41 4.24 -3.01 -10.75
C GLN A 41 4.30 -2.91 -12.27
N ARG A 42 4.18 -1.70 -12.82
CA ARG A 42 4.30 -1.46 -14.27
C ARG A 42 5.69 -1.78 -14.78
N ALA A 43 6.71 -1.44 -14.01
CA ALA A 43 8.10 -1.74 -14.34
C ALA A 43 8.45 -3.23 -14.22
N ALA A 44 7.85 -3.94 -13.27
CA ALA A 44 8.01 -5.40 -13.19
C ALA A 44 7.46 -6.12 -14.44
N ARG A 45 6.50 -5.50 -15.15
CA ARG A 45 5.83 -6.08 -16.33
C ARG A 45 6.40 -5.64 -17.67
N ARG A 46 7.30 -4.64 -17.73
CA ARG A 46 7.88 -4.10 -18.98
C ARG A 46 9.31 -3.65 -18.78
N SER A 47 10.16 -3.77 -19.81
CA SER A 47 11.48 -3.13 -19.80
C SER A 47 11.34 -1.61 -19.63
N THR A 48 11.90 -1.09 -18.55
CA THR A 48 11.90 0.32 -18.16
C THR A 48 13.02 1.10 -18.84
N SER A 49 12.86 2.42 -18.92
CA SER A 49 13.95 3.34 -19.27
C SER A 49 14.88 3.52 -18.07
N LYS A 50 16.13 3.93 -18.34
CA LYS A 50 17.17 4.11 -17.31
C LYS A 50 16.76 5.06 -16.17
N ASP A 51 16.00 6.12 -16.50
CA ASP A 51 15.47 7.08 -15.51
C ASP A 51 14.38 6.46 -14.60
N LEU A 52 13.62 5.49 -15.11
CA LEU A 52 12.60 4.79 -14.33
C LEU A 52 13.22 3.77 -13.38
N ASP A 53 14.30 3.09 -13.80
CA ASP A 53 15.03 2.16 -12.92
C ASP A 53 15.61 2.86 -11.69
N GLU A 54 16.10 4.09 -11.84
CA GLU A 54 16.63 4.88 -10.72
C GLU A 54 15.52 5.26 -9.74
N GLN A 55 14.37 5.74 -10.23
CA GLN A 55 13.19 6.02 -9.40
C GLN A 55 12.69 4.77 -8.65
N ILE A 56 12.63 3.62 -9.32
CA ILE A 56 12.20 2.36 -8.69
C ILE A 56 13.18 1.91 -7.61
N SER A 57 14.48 2.07 -7.86
CA SER A 57 15.52 1.77 -6.87
C SER A 57 15.38 2.65 -5.62
N GLU A 58 15.10 3.94 -5.81
CA GLU A 58 14.85 4.87 -4.71
C GLU A 58 13.61 4.48 -3.90
N ILE A 59 12.49 4.16 -4.58
CA ILE A 59 11.26 3.68 -3.93
C ILE A 59 11.54 2.39 -3.14
N ARG A 60 12.28 1.44 -3.71
CA ARG A 60 12.67 0.18 -3.03
C ARG A 60 13.54 0.41 -1.79
N SER A 61 14.31 1.50 -1.77
CA SER A 61 15.17 1.87 -0.65
C SER A 61 14.36 2.44 0.53
N ARG A 62 13.13 2.93 0.29
CA ARG A 62 12.33 3.56 1.33
C ARG A 62 12.00 2.56 2.46
N PRO A 63 12.26 2.90 3.74
CA PRO A 63 11.98 2.02 4.87
C PRO A 63 10.49 1.69 5.03
N GLY A 64 9.59 2.53 4.50
CA GLY A 64 8.17 2.22 4.41
C GLY A 64 7.89 0.94 3.62
N LEU A 65 8.61 0.70 2.52
CA LEU A 65 8.42 -0.52 1.72
C LEU A 65 8.88 -1.76 2.47
N LYS A 66 10.06 -1.71 3.10
CA LYS A 66 10.62 -2.84 3.85
C LYS A 66 9.67 -3.32 4.95
N LYS A 67 9.03 -2.40 5.66
CA LYS A 67 8.03 -2.75 6.68
C LYS A 67 6.82 -3.44 6.10
N ILE A 68 6.35 -3.00 4.92
CA ILE A 68 5.24 -3.67 4.22
C ILE A 68 5.66 -5.09 3.83
N GLU A 69 6.84 -5.26 3.23
CA GLU A 69 7.37 -6.57 2.85
C GLU A 69 7.52 -7.50 4.07
N GLU A 70 8.09 -7.01 5.17
CA GLU A 70 8.23 -7.77 6.41
C GLU A 70 6.87 -8.14 6.99
N CYS A 71 5.93 -7.19 7.08
CA CYS A 71 4.58 -7.47 7.56
C CYS A 71 3.87 -8.51 6.68
N CYS A 72 3.96 -8.39 5.35
CA CYS A 72 3.40 -9.39 4.43
C CYS A 72 4.05 -10.76 4.65
N ARG A 73 5.37 -10.82 4.79
CA ARG A 73 6.11 -12.05 5.06
C ARG A 73 5.69 -12.73 6.36
N TYR A 74 5.44 -11.96 7.42
CA TYR A 74 4.97 -12.51 8.69
C TYR A 74 3.49 -12.92 8.65
N SER A 75 2.66 -12.15 7.94
CA SER A 75 1.21 -12.36 7.91
C SER A 75 0.71 -13.33 6.84
N GLN A 76 1.53 -13.68 5.83
CA GLN A 76 1.16 -14.58 4.73
C GLN A 76 0.61 -15.95 5.18
N HIS A 77 0.90 -16.38 6.40
CA HIS A 77 0.43 -17.66 6.96
C HIS A 77 -0.90 -17.53 7.71
N ALA A 78 -1.35 -16.31 8.03
CA ALA A 78 -2.53 -16.05 8.84
C ALA A 78 -3.58 -15.22 8.10
N ILE A 79 -3.16 -14.29 7.24
CA ILE A 79 -4.03 -13.32 6.57
C ILE A 79 -3.49 -13.06 5.17
N SER A 80 -4.31 -13.32 4.15
CA SER A 80 -3.92 -13.12 2.73
C SER A 80 -4.06 -11.67 2.25
N TRP A 81 -4.81 -10.83 3.00
CA TRP A 81 -5.14 -9.46 2.58
C TRP A 81 -4.77 -8.45 3.67
N LEU A 82 -4.02 -7.42 3.28
CA LEU A 82 -3.65 -6.31 4.14
C LEU A 82 -4.17 -4.99 3.59
N LYS A 83 -4.83 -4.20 4.43
CA LYS A 83 -5.09 -2.78 4.17
C LYS A 83 -3.92 -1.98 4.74
N VAL A 84 -3.08 -1.43 3.86
CA VAL A 84 -2.01 -0.51 4.28
C VAL A 84 -2.62 0.88 4.48
N LEU A 85 -2.55 1.44 5.69
CA LEU A 85 -3.09 2.77 6.03
C LEU A 85 -2.09 3.92 5.74
N THR A 86 -1.09 3.70 4.89
CA THR A 86 -0.24 4.80 4.39
C THR A 86 -0.91 5.45 3.18
N ALA A 87 -0.45 6.62 2.75
CA ALA A 87 -1.01 7.40 1.63
C ALA A 87 -1.16 6.65 0.28
N CYS A 88 -0.80 5.36 0.19
CA CYS A 88 -1.02 4.49 -0.96
C CYS A 88 -2.45 3.93 -1.09
N CYS A 89 -3.27 3.94 -0.04
CA CYS A 89 -4.64 3.42 -0.11
C CYS A 89 -5.72 4.48 0.10
N ILE A 90 -5.33 5.71 0.49
CA ILE A 90 -6.23 6.86 0.56
C ILE A 90 -6.09 7.64 -0.74
N ASP A 91 -7.08 7.48 -1.59
CA ASP A 91 -7.30 8.39 -2.69
C ASP A 91 -7.65 9.76 -2.10
N LYS A 92 -6.76 10.76 -2.19
CA LYS A 92 -7.08 12.15 -1.76
C LYS A 92 -8.26 12.76 -2.53
N ARG A 93 -8.83 12.07 -3.52
CA ARG A 93 -10.05 12.43 -4.24
C ARG A 93 -11.32 11.75 -3.70
N SER A 94 -11.21 10.80 -2.77
CA SER A 94 -12.34 10.15 -2.08
C SER A 94 -12.29 10.45 -0.59
N SER A 95 -12.45 11.73 -0.24
CA SER A 95 -12.77 12.17 1.13
C SER A 95 -14.24 11.85 1.43
N ALA A 96 -14.55 10.56 1.61
CA ALA A 96 -15.89 10.10 1.97
C ALA A 96 -15.90 9.13 3.17
N GLU A 97 -14.76 8.93 3.86
CA GLU A 97 -14.67 7.99 5.00
C GLU A 97 -14.33 8.66 6.34
N VAL A 98 -14.55 9.98 6.48
CA VAL A 98 -14.50 10.64 7.79
C VAL A 98 -15.81 11.39 8.02
N SER A 99 -16.83 10.66 8.48
CA SER A 99 -18.06 11.27 9.01
C SER A 99 -18.59 10.49 10.20
N GLU A 100 -17.71 9.98 11.08
CA GLU A 100 -18.11 9.45 12.39
C GLU A 100 -17.08 9.87 13.45
N ALA A 101 -17.06 11.17 13.74
CA ALA A 101 -16.43 11.71 14.94
C ALA A 101 -17.07 13.06 15.29
N SER A 102 -18.39 13.08 15.47
CA SER A 102 -19.11 14.20 16.09
C SER A 102 -20.48 13.70 16.55
N ASP A 103 -20.54 13.11 17.74
CA ASP A 103 -21.70 13.24 18.63
C ASP A 103 -21.15 13.17 20.05
N ASP A 104 -20.63 14.33 20.46
CA ASP A 104 -20.36 14.72 21.85
C ASP A 104 -21.64 14.61 22.68
N ASN A 105 -21.51 14.04 23.88
CA ASN A 105 -22.47 14.18 24.98
C ASN A 105 -22.03 15.28 25.93
#